data_AF-A0A0G0K0T8-F1
#
_entry.id   AF-A0A0G0K0T8-F1
#
_cell.length_a   1.000
_cell.length_b   1.000
_cell.length_c   1.000
_cell.angle_alpha   90.00
_cell.angle_beta   90.00
_cell.angle_gamma   90.00
#
_symmetry.space_group_name_H-M   'P 1'
#
loop_
_entity.id
_entity.type
_entity.pdbx_description
1 polymer ?
#
loop_
_entity_poly.entity_id
_entity_poly.type
_entity_poly.pdbx_seq_one_letter_code
_entity_poly.pdbx_strand_id
1 'polypeptide(L)'
;MRASLKTGFSFGLTSAIITTLGLMVGLDSVTSSKYVVLGGILTIAIADAFSDSLGIHISQESAGDKSTKQVWEATFSTFVFKLIFALTFVIPVLIFPLTTAIYVSVIYGVTLLAILSYFLAKAEKTKPLHVILEHVLIAIVVISVTHQVGDWIGMAFKQ
;
A
#
# COMPACT_ATOMS: atom_id res chain seq x y z
N MET A 1 -20.23 5.85 -6.21
CA MET A 1 -19.99 4.88 -5.11
C MET A 1 -20.56 5.44 -3.82
N ARG A 2 -21.07 4.62 -2.90
CA ARG A 2 -21.43 5.10 -1.55
C ARG A 2 -20.20 5.66 -0.85
N ALA A 3 -20.36 6.67 -0.01
CA ALA A 3 -19.24 7.32 0.69
C ALA A 3 -18.42 6.31 1.52
N SER A 4 -19.08 5.39 2.23
CA SER A 4 -18.47 4.29 2.99
C SER A 4 -17.50 3.44 2.15
N LEU A 5 -17.93 3.02 0.96
CA LEU A 5 -17.12 2.24 0.03
C LEU A 5 -15.97 3.07 -0.55
N LYS A 6 -16.18 4.36 -0.82
CA LYS A 6 -15.13 5.26 -1.33
C LYS A 6 -13.99 5.41 -0.33
N THR A 7 -14.31 5.53 0.96
CA THR A 7 -13.33 5.57 2.04
C THR A 7 -12.49 4.30 2.04
N GLY A 8 -13.12 3.12 2.09
CA GLY A 8 -12.39 1.85 2.15
C GLY A 8 -11.56 1.56 0.90
N PHE A 9 -12.08 1.89 -0.28
CA PHE A 9 -11.32 1.78 -1.54
C PHE A 9 -10.07 2.66 -1.56
N SER A 10 -10.24 3.96 -1.27
CA SER A 10 -9.17 4.94 -1.41
C SER A 10 -8.06 4.70 -0.38
N PHE A 11 -8.44 4.39 0.86
CA PHE A 11 -7.52 4.04 1.92
C PHE A 11 -6.83 2.70 1.64
N GLY A 12 -7.59 1.64 1.38
CA GLY A 12 -7.06 0.29 1.16
C GLY A 12 -6.08 0.22 -0.01
N LEU A 13 -6.38 0.88 -1.13
CA LEU A 13 -5.49 0.91 -2.30
C LEU A 13 -4.21 1.69 -2.01
N THR A 14 -4.31 2.91 -1.46
CA THR A 14 -3.15 3.75 -1.14
C THR A 14 -2.23 3.03 -0.16
N SER A 15 -2.81 2.51 0.92
CA SER A 15 -2.09 1.81 1.97
C SER A 15 -1.47 0.50 1.48
N ALA A 16 -2.12 -0.22 0.55
CA ALA A 16 -1.56 -1.43 -0.06
C ALA A 16 -0.29 -1.12 -0.86
N ILE A 17 -0.33 -0.07 -1.69
CA ILE A 17 0.79 0.31 -2.55
C ILE A 17 1.99 0.73 -1.74
N ILE A 18 1.81 1.70 -0.82
CA ILE A 18 2.92 2.30 -0.08
C ILE A 18 3.60 1.25 0.81
N THR A 19 2.81 0.48 1.56
CA THR A 19 3.34 -0.52 2.49
C THR A 19 4.02 -1.67 1.77
N THR A 20 3.42 -2.18 0.69
CA THR A 20 4.01 -3.30 -0.06
C THR A 20 5.30 -2.87 -0.77
N LEU A 21 5.33 -1.69 -1.40
CA LEU A 21 6.55 -1.18 -2.02
C LEU A 21 7.67 -0.94 -1.00
N GLY A 22 7.34 -0.29 0.13
CA GLY A 22 8.29 -0.05 1.20
C GLY A 22 8.90 -1.35 1.72
N LEU A 23 8.07 -2.36 1.99
CA LEU A 23 8.52 -3.67 2.45
C LEU A 23 9.38 -4.39 1.40
N MET A 24 8.92 -4.44 0.15
CA MET A 24 9.62 -5.13 -0.93
C MET A 24 11.03 -4.58 -1.14
N VAL A 25 11.15 -3.26 -1.21
CA VAL A 25 12.44 -2.58 -1.43
C VAL A 25 13.35 -2.74 -0.21
N GLY A 26 12.80 -2.62 0.99
CA GLY A 26 13.56 -2.86 2.22
C GLY A 26 14.10 -4.29 2.30
N LEU A 27 13.27 -5.30 2.05
CA LEU A 27 13.70 -6.71 2.10
C LEU A 27 14.69 -7.08 0.99
N ASP A 28 14.53 -6.50 -0.20
CA ASP A 28 15.47 -6.69 -1.32
C ASP A 28 16.86 -6.16 -1.00
N SER A 29 16.93 -4.96 -0.37
CA SER A 29 18.22 -4.33 0.00
C SER A 29 19.05 -5.18 0.99
N VAL A 30 18.39 -5.95 1.85
CA VAL A 30 19.09 -6.81 2.84
C VAL A 30 19.44 -8.18 2.28
N THR A 31 18.49 -8.81 1.59
CA THR A 31 18.56 -10.26 1.33
C THR A 31 18.80 -10.62 -0.13
N SER A 32 18.38 -9.73 -1.05
CA SER A 32 18.25 -10.03 -2.48
C SER A 32 17.56 -11.38 -2.77
N SER A 33 16.71 -11.83 -1.83
CA SER A 33 16.08 -13.15 -1.86
C SER A 33 14.63 -13.06 -2.27
N LYS A 34 14.32 -13.66 -3.42
CA LYS A 34 12.96 -13.71 -3.98
C LYS A 34 11.97 -14.36 -3.01
N TYR A 35 12.40 -15.37 -2.24
CA TYR A 35 11.57 -16.05 -1.26
C TYR A 35 11.22 -15.16 -0.06
N VAL A 36 12.21 -14.39 0.43
CA VAL A 36 12.00 -13.46 1.54
C VAL A 36 11.03 -12.35 1.13
N VAL A 37 11.19 -11.79 -0.07
CA VAL A 37 10.30 -10.75 -0.60
C VAL A 37 8.88 -11.29 -0.79
N LEU A 38 8.71 -12.49 -1.38
CA LEU A 38 7.39 -13.11 -1.54
C LEU A 38 6.72 -13.40 -0.19
N GLY A 39 7.46 -13.97 0.76
CA GLY A 39 6.97 -14.24 2.12
C GLY A 39 6.56 -12.94 2.82
N GLY A 40 7.35 -11.89 2.68
CA GLY A 40 7.06 -10.55 3.17
C GLY A 40 5.74 -9.99 2.61
N ILE A 41 5.57 -10.00 1.28
CA ILE A 41 4.35 -9.50 0.63
C ILE A 41 3.12 -10.27 1.13
N LEU A 42 3.16 -11.60 1.15
CA LEU A 42 2.01 -12.42 1.52
C LEU A 42 1.62 -12.23 2.99
N THR A 43 2.61 -12.20 3.89
CA THR A 43 2.35 -12.05 5.32
C THR A 43 1.85 -10.65 5.66
N ILE A 44 2.47 -9.60 5.11
CA ILE A 44 2.01 -8.23 5.34
C ILE A 44 0.64 -7.99 4.71
N ALA A 45 0.37 -8.53 3.51
CA ALA A 45 -0.92 -8.34 2.85
C ALA A 45 -2.09 -8.83 3.71
N ILE A 46 -1.91 -9.94 4.43
CA ILE A 46 -2.93 -10.48 5.32
C ILE A 46 -2.99 -9.69 6.62
N ALA A 47 -1.87 -9.57 7.33
CA ALA A 47 -1.84 -8.94 8.65
C ALA A 47 -2.29 -7.48 8.60
N ASP A 48 -1.78 -6.75 7.60
CA ASP A 48 -2.04 -5.33 7.44
C ASP A 48 -3.44 -5.07 6.90
N ALA A 49 -4.01 -5.94 6.04
CA ALA A 49 -5.42 -5.82 5.64
C ALA A 49 -6.39 -5.96 6.83
N PHE A 50 -6.12 -6.90 7.75
CA PHE A 50 -6.91 -7.00 8.97
C PHE A 50 -6.70 -5.78 9.88
N SER A 51 -5.46 -5.35 10.11
CA SER A 51 -5.14 -4.19 10.94
C SER A 51 -5.79 -2.89 10.43
N ASP A 52 -5.61 -2.58 9.15
CA ASP A 52 -6.15 -1.38 8.49
C ASP A 52 -7.68 -1.38 8.45
N SER A 53 -8.29 -2.52 8.15
CA SER A 53 -9.77 -2.62 8.12
C SER A 53 -10.39 -2.43 9.50
N LEU A 54 -9.77 -2.98 10.55
CA LEU A 54 -10.18 -2.75 11.92
C LEU A 54 -9.94 -1.29 12.35
N GLY A 55 -8.83 -0.68 11.92
CA GLY A 55 -8.55 0.74 12.14
C GLY A 55 -9.63 1.64 11.54
N ILE A 56 -10.06 1.36 10.30
CA ILE A 56 -11.18 2.06 9.65
C ILE A 56 -12.50 1.77 10.38
N HIS A 57 -12.74 0.54 10.83
CA HIS A 57 -13.93 0.19 11.61
C HIS A 57 -14.06 1.07 12.86
N ILE A 58 -13.01 1.08 13.69
CA ILE A 58 -12.96 1.83 14.95
C ILE A 58 -13.06 3.34 14.66
N SER A 59 -12.39 3.84 13.62
CA SER A 59 -12.47 5.24 13.22
C SER A 59 -13.89 5.68 12.83
N GLN A 60 -14.61 4.86 12.06
CA GLN A 60 -15.99 5.17 11.65
C GLN A 60 -16.99 4.99 12.80
N GLU A 61 -16.80 4.00 13.67
CA GLU A 61 -17.62 3.80 14.87
C GLU A 61 -17.45 4.95 15.86
N SER A 62 -16.22 5.40 16.07
CA SER A 62 -15.89 6.50 16.98
C SER A 62 -16.40 7.87 16.51
N ALA A 63 -16.56 8.07 15.20
CA ALA A 63 -17.12 9.30 14.65
C ALA A 63 -18.61 9.49 15.02
N GLY A 64 -19.33 8.40 15.30
CA GLY A 64 -20.73 8.42 15.77
C GLY A 64 -21.77 8.92 14.76
N ASP A 65 -21.35 9.34 13.55
CA ASP A 65 -22.21 9.93 12.51
C ASP A 65 -22.64 8.90 11.44
N LYS A 66 -22.12 7.67 11.49
CA LYS A 66 -22.43 6.58 10.55
C LYS A 66 -23.31 5.51 11.18
N SER A 67 -24.19 4.93 10.38
CA SER A 67 -24.91 3.72 10.76
C SER A 67 -23.96 2.52 10.84
N THR A 68 -24.28 1.54 11.69
CA THR A 68 -23.53 0.27 11.80
C THR A 68 -23.29 -0.39 10.44
N LYS A 69 -24.28 -0.32 9.54
CA LYS A 69 -24.15 -0.83 8.17
C LYS A 69 -23.03 -0.12 7.38
N GLN A 70 -22.94 1.21 7.47
CA GLN A 70 -21.90 1.98 6.78
C GLN A 70 -20.50 1.71 7.35
N VAL A 71 -20.39 1.51 8.67
CA VAL A 71 -19.13 1.13 9.33
C VAL A 71 -18.64 -0.21 8.77
N TRP A 72 -19.51 -1.22 8.72
CA TRP A 72 -19.17 -2.53 8.15
C TRP A 72 -18.89 -2.49 6.65
N GLU A 73 -19.62 -1.68 5.88
CA GLU A 73 -19.31 -1.46 4.46
C GLU A 73 -17.89 -0.89 4.26
N ALA A 74 -17.50 0.11 5.05
CA ALA A 74 -16.15 0.69 4.99
C ALA A 74 -15.07 -0.31 5.44
N THR A 75 -15.35 -1.09 6.49
CA THR A 75 -14.45 -2.14 7.02
C THR A 75 -14.17 -3.19 5.97
N PHE A 76 -15.21 -3.82 5.42
CA PHE A 76 -15.09 -4.87 4.42
C PHE A 76 -14.46 -4.34 3.13
N SER A 77 -14.85 -3.14 2.71
CA SER A 77 -14.23 -2.49 1.56
C SER A 77 -12.73 -2.27 1.75
N THR A 78 -12.31 -1.81 2.94
CA THR A 78 -10.89 -1.61 3.25
C THR A 78 -10.14 -2.93 3.19
N PHE A 79 -10.64 -3.97 3.86
CA PHE A 79 -10.03 -5.29 3.88
C PHE A 79 -9.82 -5.84 2.47
N VAL A 80 -10.88 -5.86 1.66
CA VAL A 80 -10.86 -6.45 0.32
C VAL A 80 -9.90 -5.69 -0.59
N PHE A 81 -9.98 -4.36 -0.63
CA PHE A 81 -9.10 -3.59 -1.52
C PHE A 81 -7.65 -3.64 -1.05
N LYS A 82 -7.39 -3.52 0.25
CA LYS A 82 -6.03 -3.63 0.79
C LYS A 82 -5.40 -4.99 0.45
N LEU A 83 -6.13 -6.08 0.70
CA LEU A 83 -5.65 -7.44 0.42
C LEU A 83 -5.42 -7.65 -1.08
N ILE A 84 -6.42 -7.37 -1.92
CA ILE A 84 -6.33 -7.65 -3.36
C ILE A 84 -5.21 -6.83 -4.00
N PHE A 85 -5.11 -5.54 -3.70
CA PHE A 85 -4.06 -4.69 -4.28
C PHE A 85 -2.67 -5.03 -3.75
N ALA A 86 -2.52 -5.48 -2.51
CA ALA A 86 -1.23 -5.96 -2.03
C ALA A 86 -0.82 -7.26 -2.76
N LEU A 87 -1.76 -8.17 -3.00
CA LEU A 87 -1.51 -9.43 -3.72
C LEU A 87 -1.14 -9.22 -5.19
N THR A 88 -1.51 -8.11 -5.84
CA THR A 88 -1.08 -7.87 -7.24
C THR A 88 0.44 -7.69 -7.36
N PHE A 89 1.13 -7.25 -6.31
CA PHE A 89 2.60 -7.14 -6.28
C PHE A 89 3.32 -8.48 -6.25
N VAL A 90 2.62 -9.58 -5.99
CA VAL A 90 3.17 -10.94 -6.15
C VAL A 90 3.44 -11.23 -7.62
N ILE A 91 2.63 -10.69 -8.54
CA ILE A 91 2.69 -11.01 -9.98
C ILE A 91 4.04 -10.62 -10.59
N PRO A 92 4.56 -9.37 -10.45
CA PRO A 92 5.89 -9.02 -10.94
C PRO A 92 6.99 -9.90 -10.35
N VAL A 93 6.90 -10.23 -9.06
CA VAL A 93 7.92 -11.03 -8.37
C VAL A 93 7.94 -12.45 -8.90
N LEU A 94 6.79 -13.06 -9.23
CA LEU A 94 6.75 -14.41 -9.80
C LEU A 94 7.33 -14.46 -11.22
N ILE A 95 7.00 -13.48 -12.07
CA ILE A 95 7.30 -13.49 -13.50
C ILE A 95 8.73 -13.04 -13.80
N PHE A 96 9.28 -12.07 -13.06
CA PHE A 96 10.57 -11.47 -13.35
C PHE A 96 11.69 -11.91 -12.37
N PRO A 97 12.97 -11.72 -12.75
CA PRO A 97 14.08 -11.69 -11.79
C PRO A 97 13.85 -10.60 -10.75
N LEU A 98 14.35 -10.80 -9.52
CA LEU A 98 14.00 -9.95 -8.37
C LEU A 98 14.25 -8.46 -8.62
N THR A 99 15.45 -8.09 -9.08
CA THR A 99 15.79 -6.69 -9.38
C THR A 99 14.83 -6.08 -10.40
N THR A 100 14.52 -6.80 -11.48
CA THR A 100 13.54 -6.36 -12.49
C THR A 100 12.14 -6.26 -11.89
N ALA A 101 11.74 -7.21 -11.05
CA ALA A 101 10.45 -7.22 -10.38
C ALA A 101 10.27 -6.00 -9.46
N ILE A 102 11.32 -5.57 -8.73
CA ILE A 102 11.28 -4.37 -7.90
C ILE A 102 11.02 -3.13 -8.77
N TYR A 103 11.78 -2.92 -9.85
CA TYR A 103 11.56 -1.77 -10.74
C TYR A 103 10.17 -1.77 -11.37
N VAL A 104 9.71 -2.93 -11.86
CA VAL A 104 8.35 -3.08 -12.43
C VAL A 104 7.29 -2.77 -11.37
N SER A 105 7.44 -3.28 -10.15
CA SER A 105 6.53 -3.02 -9.04
C SER A 105 6.49 -1.54 -8.65
N VAL A 106 7.64 -0.86 -8.58
CA VAL A 106 7.71 0.57 -8.27
C VAL A 106 6.98 1.39 -9.34
N ILE A 107 7.25 1.14 -10.62
CA ILE A 107 6.58 1.84 -11.73
C ILE A 107 5.07 1.57 -11.68
N TYR A 108 4.67 0.31 -11.51
CA TYR A 108 3.27 -0.10 -11.41
C TYR A 108 2.55 0.58 -10.23
N GLY A 109 3.14 0.52 -9.04
CA GLY A 109 2.55 1.09 -7.82
C GLY A 109 2.46 2.61 -7.87
N VAL A 110 3.51 3.31 -8.31
CA VAL A 110 3.48 4.77 -8.50
C VAL A 110 2.43 5.16 -9.54
N THR A 111 2.30 4.40 -10.63
CA THR A 111 1.27 4.64 -11.66
C THR A 111 -0.14 4.46 -11.08
N LEU A 112 -0.40 3.37 -10.36
CA LEU A 112 -1.68 3.17 -9.69
C LEU A 112 -2.01 4.26 -8.67
N LEU A 113 -1.01 4.67 -7.88
CA LEU A 113 -1.17 5.73 -6.88
C LEU A 113 -1.49 7.07 -7.53
N ALA A 114 -0.79 7.42 -8.62
CA ALA A 114 -1.07 8.63 -9.38
C ALA A 114 -2.47 8.62 -10.01
N ILE A 115 -2.89 7.49 -10.59
CA ILE A 115 -4.23 7.30 -11.15
C ILE A 115 -5.30 7.48 -10.06
N LEU A 116 -5.15 6.82 -8.90
CA LEU A 116 -6.08 6.99 -7.78
C LEU A 116 -6.14 8.45 -7.31
N SER A 117 -4.97 9.07 -7.12
CA SER A 117 -4.85 10.45 -6.66
C SER A 117 -5.52 11.45 -7.61
N TYR A 118 -5.39 11.22 -8.92
CA TYR A 118 -6.10 12.00 -9.93
C TYR A 118 -7.63 11.90 -9.78
N PHE A 119 -8.15 10.67 -9.63
CA PHE A 119 -9.59 10.46 -9.47
C PHE A 119 -10.13 11.03 -8.16
N LEU A 120 -9.37 10.91 -7.07
CA LEU A 120 -9.69 11.52 -5.78
C LEU A 120 -9.78 13.04 -5.89
N ALA A 121 -8.76 13.68 -6.46
CA ALA A 121 -8.73 15.13 -6.60
C ALA A 121 -9.89 15.65 -7.47
N LYS A 122 -10.20 14.95 -8.58
CA LYS A 122 -11.34 15.30 -9.43
C LYS A 122 -12.67 15.17 -8.69
N ALA A 123 -12.82 14.15 -7.83
CA ALA A 123 -14.03 13.96 -7.04
C ALA A 123 -14.20 15.02 -5.95
N GLU A 124 -13.10 15.47 -5.34
CA GLU A 124 -13.07 16.51 -4.30
C GLU A 124 -12.94 17.94 -4.87
N LYS A 125 -12.97 18.10 -6.20
CA LYS A 125 -12.79 19.39 -6.91
C LYS A 125 -11.51 20.14 -6.53
N THR A 126 -10.45 19.42 -6.17
CA THR A 126 -9.13 19.97 -5.88
C THR A 126 -8.22 19.86 -7.11
N LYS A 127 -7.07 20.56 -7.09
CA LYS A 127 -6.11 20.54 -8.20
C LYS A 127 -5.44 19.16 -8.27
N PRO A 128 -5.62 18.36 -9.35
CA PRO A 128 -5.13 16.98 -9.38
C PRO A 128 -3.62 16.84 -9.24
N LEU A 129 -2.86 17.76 -9.83
CA LEU A 129 -1.41 17.74 -9.76
C LEU A 129 -0.90 17.83 -8.31
N HIS A 130 -1.57 18.61 -7.46
CA HIS A 130 -1.14 18.79 -6.07
C HIS A 130 -1.27 17.48 -5.26
N VAL A 131 -2.43 16.82 -5.36
CA VAL A 131 -2.70 15.55 -4.65
C VAL A 131 -1.81 14.42 -5.17
N ILE A 132 -1.60 14.34 -6.48
CA ILE A 132 -0.69 13.35 -7.08
C ILE A 132 0.73 13.55 -6.54
N LEU A 133 1.23 14.79 -6.53
CA LEU A 133 2.58 15.08 -6.04
C LEU A 133 2.72 14.74 -4.56
N GLU A 134 1.73 15.06 -3.73
CA GLU A 134 1.73 14.75 -2.30
C GLU A 134 1.85 13.24 -2.05
N HIS A 135 0.95 12.43 -2.64
CA HIS A 135 0.97 10.98 -2.43
C HIS A 135 2.20 10.31 -3.03
N VAL A 136 2.63 10.72 -4.22
CA VAL A 136 3.85 10.16 -4.84
C VAL A 136 5.09 10.54 -4.04
N LEU A 137 5.17 11.76 -3.50
CA LEU A 137 6.27 12.17 -2.65
C LEU A 137 6.32 11.34 -1.35
N ILE A 138 5.19 11.09 -0.71
CA ILE A 138 5.11 10.20 0.45
C ILE A 138 5.60 8.79 0.09
N ALA A 139 5.17 8.24 -1.06
CA ALA A 139 5.63 6.93 -1.51
C ALA A 139 7.15 6.89 -1.75
N ILE A 140 7.71 7.92 -2.39
CA ILE A 140 9.16 8.05 -2.60
C ILE A 140 9.91 8.10 -1.27
N VAL A 141 9.42 8.88 -0.30
CA VAL A 141 10.01 8.95 1.04
C VAL A 141 10.00 7.59 1.71
N VAL A 142 8.86 6.89 1.72
CA VAL A 142 8.75 5.56 2.32
C VAL A 142 9.73 4.59 1.67
N ILE A 143 9.75 4.50 0.34
CA ILE A 143 10.66 3.61 -0.40
C ILE A 143 12.13 3.92 -0.10
N SER A 144 12.49 5.21 -0.08
CA SER A 144 13.88 5.63 0.16
C SER A 144 14.33 5.33 1.58
N VAL A 145 13.45 5.54 2.56
CA VAL A 145 13.73 5.27 3.98
C VAL A 145 13.83 3.77 4.23
N THR A 146 12.90 2.96 3.70
CA THR A 146 12.95 1.51 3.93
C THR A 146 14.14 0.86 3.25
N HIS A 147 14.56 1.34 2.08
CA HIS A 147 15.82 0.91 1.44
C HIS A 147 17.03 1.19 2.34
N GLN A 148 17.18 2.42 2.83
CA GLN A 148 18.30 2.80 3.69
C GLN A 148 18.33 2.03 5.01
N VAL A 149 17.16 1.82 5.61
CA VAL A 149 17.04 1.01 6.84
C VAL A 149 17.47 -0.43 6.56
N GLY A 150 17.07 -0.99 5.42
CA GLY A 150 17.50 -2.33 5.01
C GLY A 150 19.02 -2.40 4.81
N ASP A 151 19.61 -1.51 4.01
CA ASP A 151 21.07 -1.44 3.84
C ASP A 151 21.80 -1.35 5.18
N TRP A 152 21.29 -0.52 6.11
CA TRP A 152 21.87 -0.34 7.43
C TRP A 152 21.84 -1.64 8.26
N ILE A 153 20.72 -2.35 8.25
CA ILE A 153 20.61 -3.67 8.89
C ILE A 153 21.58 -4.66 8.23
N GLY A 154 21.66 -4.67 6.90
CA GLY A 154 22.58 -5.51 6.14
C GLY A 154 24.05 -5.26 6.50
N MET A 155 24.43 -4.01 6.74
CA MET A 155 25.77 -3.65 7.21
C MET A 155 26.02 -4.03 8.67
N ALA A 156 25.03 -3.78 9.54
CA ALA A 156 25.17 -4.02 10.98
C ALA A 156 25.23 -5.51 11.35
N PHE A 157 24.60 -6.38 10.56
CA PHE A 157 24.45 -7.80 10.85
C PHE A 157 25.06 -8.74 9.79
N LYS A 158 25.82 -8.22 8.82
CA LYS A 158 26.64 -9.05 7.93
C LYS A 158 27.70 -9.78 8.77
N GLN A 159 27.51 -11.08 8.98
CA GLN A 159 28.54 -12.01 9.45
C GLN A 159 29.42 -12.46 8.29
#